data_AF-A0A1A9WH69-F1
#
_entry.id   AF-A0A1A9WH69-F1
#
_cell.length_a   1.000
_cell.length_b   1.000
_cell.length_c   1.000
_cell.angle_alpha   90.00
_cell.angle_beta   90.00
_cell.angle_gamma   90.00
#
_symmetry.space_group_name_H-M   'P 1'
#
loop_
_entity.id
_entity.type
_entity.pdbx_description
1 polymer ?
#
loop_
_entity_poly.entity_id
_entity_poly.type
_entity_poly.pdbx_seq_one_letter_code
_entity_poly.pdbx_strand_id
1 'polypeptide(L)'
;MDVENTLNVTTNGDAVKKPFLIGVAGGTASGKSTVCKKIMKELGQTDMDHTQRQVVTISQDSFYRELTASEKAKAFQGLYNFDHPDAFDEQLKYETLQAVLKANKVEIPSYDYRTNSLDYENKLTIYPADGILVFYFPKIRDLFHMKLFVDTDSDTRLARRVPRDINERGRDLDAVLTQYMTFVKPAFEEFCSPASLNYINE
;
A
#
# COMPACT_ATOMS: atom_id res chain seq x y z
N MET A 1 -5.85 -27.33 59.56
CA MET A 1 -5.07 -27.47 58.31
C MET A 1 -5.59 -26.39 57.40
N ASP A 2 -5.08 -25.19 57.62
CA ASP A 2 -5.30 -24.03 56.77
C ASP A 2 -4.32 -24.13 55.61
N VAL A 3 -4.84 -24.20 54.38
CA VAL A 3 -4.02 -24.06 53.18
C VAL A 3 -4.35 -22.71 52.61
N GLU A 4 -3.41 -21.78 52.83
CA GLU A 4 -3.42 -20.43 52.31
C GLU A 4 -3.62 -20.42 50.79
N ASN A 5 -4.62 -19.66 50.35
CA ASN A 5 -4.86 -19.32 48.97
C ASN A 5 -3.80 -18.28 48.56
N THR A 6 -2.65 -18.75 48.08
CA THR A 6 -1.58 -17.86 47.61
C THR A 6 -2.02 -17.18 46.31
N LEU A 7 -2.30 -15.89 46.43
CA LEU A 7 -2.42 -14.94 45.32
C LEU A 7 -1.11 -14.97 44.51
N ASN A 8 -1.13 -15.63 43.36
CA ASN A 8 -0.10 -15.43 42.35
C ASN A 8 -0.31 -14.06 41.71
N VAL A 9 0.40 -13.08 42.27
CA VAL A 9 0.66 -11.79 41.64
C VAL A 9 1.55 -12.04 40.43
N THR A 10 0.95 -12.29 39.26
CA THR A 10 1.65 -12.09 37.99
C THR A 10 1.77 -10.58 37.75
N THR A 11 2.97 -10.08 37.96
CA THR A 11 3.45 -8.78 37.50
C THR A 11 2.98 -8.49 36.08
N ASN A 12 2.40 -7.31 35.84
CA ASN A 12 1.93 -6.81 34.55
C ASN A 12 2.84 -7.27 33.40
N GLY A 13 2.39 -8.27 32.64
CA GLY A 13 3.06 -8.73 31.44
C GLY A 13 2.82 -7.73 30.32
N ASP A 14 3.90 -7.15 29.80
CA ASP A 14 3.87 -6.36 28.58
C ASP A 14 3.31 -7.20 27.44
N ALA A 15 2.01 -7.09 27.19
CA ALA A 15 1.39 -7.64 26.01
C ALA A 15 2.06 -6.97 24.81
N VAL A 16 2.75 -7.77 23.98
CA VAL A 16 3.33 -7.29 22.71
C VAL A 16 2.22 -6.60 21.93
N LYS A 17 2.31 -5.26 21.82
CA LYS A 17 1.29 -4.46 21.15
C LYS A 17 1.33 -4.81 19.66
N LYS A 18 0.21 -5.27 19.13
CA LYS A 18 0.09 -5.61 17.71
C LYS A 18 -0.10 -4.34 16.89
N PRO A 19 0.54 -4.21 15.71
CA PRO A 19 0.34 -3.05 14.84
C PRO A 19 -1.12 -2.90 14.38
N PHE A 20 -1.59 -1.66 14.32
CA PHE A 20 -2.93 -1.32 13.84
C PHE A 20 -2.90 -1.00 12.33
N LEU A 21 -3.38 -1.94 11.51
CA LEU A 21 -3.40 -1.76 10.05
C LEU A 21 -4.61 -0.96 9.54
N ILE A 22 -4.36 0.08 8.75
CA ILE A 22 -5.34 0.88 8.00
C ILE A 22 -5.18 0.63 6.51
N GLY A 23 -6.20 0.12 5.83
CA GLY A 23 -6.24 0.03 4.37
C GLY A 23 -6.76 1.33 3.74
N VAL A 24 -6.13 1.82 2.68
CA VAL A 24 -6.46 3.05 1.94
C VAL A 24 -6.54 2.73 0.45
N ALA A 25 -7.76 2.56 -0.06
CA ALA A 25 -8.04 2.20 -1.44
C ALA A 25 -8.59 3.39 -2.26
N GLY A 26 -8.72 3.22 -3.58
CA GLY A 26 -9.22 4.25 -4.51
C GLY A 26 -8.48 4.26 -5.84
N GLY A 27 -9.10 4.79 -6.90
CA GLY A 27 -8.54 4.77 -8.26
C GLY A 27 -7.24 5.57 -8.40
N THR A 28 -6.39 5.25 -9.38
CA THR A 28 -5.14 5.99 -9.63
C THR A 28 -5.34 7.51 -9.59
N ALA A 29 -4.39 8.24 -9.01
CA ALA A 29 -4.45 9.70 -8.84
C ALA A 29 -5.67 10.26 -8.05
N SER A 30 -6.38 9.43 -7.27
CA SER A 30 -7.45 9.91 -6.37
C SER A 30 -6.95 10.72 -5.16
N GLY A 31 -5.67 10.57 -4.78
CA GLY A 31 -5.08 11.30 -3.66
C GLY A 31 -4.75 10.45 -2.42
N LYS A 32 -4.75 9.11 -2.53
CA LYS A 32 -4.39 8.20 -1.42
C LYS A 32 -3.05 8.53 -0.79
N SER A 33 -1.99 8.72 -1.59
CA SER A 33 -0.68 9.11 -1.06
C SER A 33 -0.73 10.45 -0.30
N THR A 34 -1.60 11.38 -0.73
CA THR A 34 -1.82 12.65 -0.02
C THR A 34 -2.54 12.44 1.31
N VAL A 35 -3.55 11.57 1.34
CA VAL A 35 -4.24 11.17 2.58
C VAL A 35 -3.26 10.52 3.55
N CYS A 36 -2.46 9.55 3.10
CA CYS A 36 -1.45 8.89 3.93
C CYS A 36 -0.43 9.90 4.47
N LYS A 37 0.07 10.83 3.63
CA LYS A 37 0.98 11.91 4.06
C LYS A 37 0.33 12.81 5.12
N LYS A 38 -0.95 13.12 4.99
CA LYS A 38 -1.69 13.90 5.98
C LYS A 38 -1.81 13.14 7.31
N ILE A 39 -2.19 11.86 7.27
CA ILE A 39 -2.25 11.00 8.48
C ILE A 39 -0.89 10.99 9.19
N MET A 40 0.19 10.76 8.46
CA MET A 40 1.56 10.79 9.00
C MET A 40 1.90 12.13 9.67
N LYS A 41 1.48 13.24 9.06
CA LYS A 41 1.70 14.58 9.59
C LYS A 41 0.91 14.84 10.87
N GLU A 42 -0.40 14.55 10.86
CA GLU A 42 -1.26 14.77 12.04
C GLU A 42 -0.85 13.90 13.23
N LEU A 43 -0.22 12.74 12.98
CA LEU A 43 0.34 11.86 14.02
C LEU A 43 1.78 12.24 14.43
N GLY A 44 2.32 13.35 13.92
CA GLY A 44 3.66 13.86 14.28
C GLY A 44 4.82 13.02 13.76
N GLN A 45 4.61 12.20 12.74
CA GLN A 45 5.59 11.20 12.28
C GLN A 45 6.49 11.69 11.14
N THR A 46 6.21 12.86 10.57
CA THR A 46 6.93 13.38 9.40
C THR A 46 8.42 13.58 9.66
N ASP A 47 8.76 14.16 10.82
CA ASP A 47 10.13 14.53 11.17
C ASP A 47 10.81 13.51 12.11
N MET A 48 10.12 12.40 12.42
CA MET A 48 10.67 11.34 13.26
C MET A 48 11.67 10.48 12.48
N ASP A 49 12.75 10.10 13.16
CA ASP A 49 13.69 9.10 12.65
C ASP A 49 12.95 7.81 12.32
N HIS A 50 13.31 7.21 11.18
CA HIS A 50 12.66 6.02 10.66
C HIS A 50 12.71 4.80 11.60
N THR A 51 13.70 4.71 12.49
CA THR A 51 13.79 3.64 13.51
C THR A 51 12.86 3.86 14.70
N GLN A 52 12.37 5.09 14.88
CA GLN A 52 11.51 5.52 15.99
C GLN A 52 10.06 5.74 15.55
N ARG A 53 9.76 5.65 14.25
CA ARG A 53 8.41 5.86 13.72
C ARG A 53 7.46 4.77 14.22
N GLN A 54 6.35 5.22 14.79
CA GLN A 54 5.25 4.35 15.16
C GLN A 54 4.25 4.19 14.02
N VAL A 55 4.34 5.04 12.99
CA VAL A 55 3.50 4.96 11.80
C VAL A 55 4.34 4.84 10.56
N VAL A 56 4.00 3.89 9.69
CA VAL A 56 4.68 3.66 8.42
C VAL A 56 3.65 3.46 7.32
N THR A 57 3.95 3.96 6.13
CA THR A 57 3.12 3.84 4.93
C THR A 57 3.77 2.88 3.95
N ILE A 58 3.05 1.88 3.48
CA ILE A 58 3.52 0.90 2.51
C ILE A 58 2.71 1.02 1.23
N SER A 59 3.39 1.22 0.11
CA SER A 59 2.73 1.27 -1.21
C SER A 59 2.48 -0.13 -1.76
N GLN A 60 1.34 -0.32 -2.41
CA GLN A 60 1.06 -1.55 -3.16
C GLN A 60 2.04 -1.76 -4.32
N ASP A 61 2.53 -0.66 -4.90
CA ASP A 61 3.41 -0.71 -6.06
C ASP A 61 4.77 -1.38 -5.73
N SER A 62 5.17 -1.40 -4.46
CA SER A 62 6.34 -2.15 -3.98
C SER A 62 6.20 -3.68 -4.11
N PHE A 63 5.01 -4.17 -4.46
CA PHE A 63 4.72 -5.59 -4.66
C PHE A 63 4.36 -5.90 -6.11
N TYR A 64 4.69 -5.02 -7.07
CA TYR A 64 4.67 -5.45 -8.47
C TYR A 64 5.63 -6.62 -8.67
N ARG A 65 5.23 -7.58 -9.49
CA ARG A 65 6.15 -8.62 -9.96
C ARG A 65 7.21 -8.01 -10.87
N GLU A 66 8.38 -8.64 -10.91
CA GLU A 66 9.37 -8.31 -11.92
C GLU A 66 8.83 -8.61 -13.33
N LEU A 67 9.08 -7.67 -14.25
CA LEU A 67 8.66 -7.79 -15.63
C LEU A 67 9.76 -8.46 -16.46
N THR A 68 9.37 -9.35 -17.37
CA THR A 68 10.26 -9.85 -18.42
C THR A 68 10.65 -8.71 -19.38
N ALA A 69 11.72 -8.89 -20.17
CA ALA A 69 12.14 -7.88 -21.15
C ALA A 69 11.02 -7.51 -22.15
N SER A 70 10.22 -8.49 -22.59
CA SER A 70 9.08 -8.26 -23.48
C SER A 70 7.97 -7.44 -22.80
N GLU A 71 7.70 -7.72 -21.53
CA GLU A 71 6.69 -6.98 -20.75
C GLU A 71 7.15 -5.56 -20.45
N LYS A 72 8.45 -5.35 -20.14
CA LYS A 72 9.01 -4.00 -19.97
C LYS A 72 8.82 -3.18 -21.24
N ALA A 73 9.11 -3.73 -22.41
CA ALA A 73 8.90 -3.05 -23.69
C ALA A 73 7.43 -2.64 -23.89
N LYS A 74 6.48 -3.55 -23.61
CA LYS A 74 5.04 -3.23 -23.64
C LYS A 74 4.66 -2.15 -22.62
N ALA A 75 5.19 -2.22 -21.41
CA ALA A 75 4.92 -1.26 -20.35
C ALA A 75 5.36 0.16 -20.72
N PHE A 76 6.50 0.32 -21.42
CA PHE A 76 6.93 1.62 -21.93
C PHE A 76 5.98 2.22 -22.97
N GLN A 77 5.29 1.36 -23.73
CA GLN A 77 4.29 1.77 -24.73
C GLN A 77 2.88 1.92 -24.14
N GLY A 78 2.72 1.75 -22.81
CA GLY A 78 1.39 1.77 -22.17
C GLY A 78 0.56 0.50 -22.44
N LEU A 79 1.18 -0.56 -22.97
CA LEU A 79 0.54 -1.81 -23.41
C LEU A 79 0.64 -2.96 -22.38
N TYR A 80 0.89 -2.62 -21.12
CA TYR A 80 0.92 -3.58 -20.01
C TYR A 80 -0.07 -3.16 -18.92
N ASN A 81 -0.84 -4.14 -18.44
CA ASN A 81 -1.87 -3.93 -17.44
C ASN A 81 -1.30 -4.05 -16.02
N PHE A 82 -0.87 -2.92 -15.45
CA PHE A 82 -0.44 -2.86 -14.05
C PHE A 82 -1.61 -2.88 -13.06
N ASP A 83 -2.83 -2.62 -13.50
CA ASP A 83 -4.00 -2.54 -12.63
C ASP A 83 -4.69 -3.92 -12.45
N HIS A 84 -4.24 -4.95 -13.18
CA HIS A 84 -4.70 -6.33 -13.01
C HIS A 84 -4.08 -6.97 -11.76
N PRO A 85 -4.81 -7.81 -10.99
CA PRO A 85 -4.26 -8.51 -9.84
C PRO A 85 -2.96 -9.31 -10.13
N ASP A 86 -2.85 -9.91 -11.32
CA ASP A 86 -1.67 -10.70 -11.72
C ASP A 86 -0.41 -9.85 -11.96
N ALA A 87 -0.51 -8.52 -11.94
CA ALA A 87 0.67 -7.66 -11.94
C ALA A 87 1.38 -7.68 -10.57
N PHE A 88 0.73 -8.15 -9.51
CA PHE A 88 1.27 -8.12 -8.15
C PHE A 88 1.76 -9.50 -7.70
N ASP A 89 2.83 -9.51 -6.91
CA ASP A 89 3.24 -10.66 -6.10
C ASP A 89 2.38 -10.70 -4.83
N GLU A 90 1.22 -11.36 -4.95
CA GLU A 90 0.27 -11.51 -3.85
C GLU A 90 0.85 -12.29 -2.66
N GLN A 91 1.74 -13.26 -2.91
CA GLN A 91 2.34 -14.09 -1.87
C GLN A 91 3.33 -13.27 -1.04
N LEU A 92 4.28 -12.58 -1.70
CA LEU A 92 5.25 -11.71 -1.04
C LEU A 92 4.55 -10.65 -0.19
N LYS A 93 3.49 -10.05 -0.73
CA LYS A 93 2.67 -9.09 -0.02
C LYS A 93 2.05 -9.68 1.24
N TYR A 94 1.37 -10.83 1.12
CA TYR A 94 0.72 -11.48 2.25
C TYR A 94 1.72 -11.85 3.34
N GLU A 95 2.85 -12.44 2.96
CA GLU A 95 3.93 -12.79 3.90
C GLU A 95 4.51 -11.55 4.60
N THR A 96 4.72 -10.46 3.85
CA THR A 96 5.18 -9.18 4.38
C THR A 96 4.22 -8.65 5.44
N LEU A 97 2.92 -8.65 5.18
CA LEU A 97 1.89 -8.22 6.14
C LEU A 97 1.86 -9.08 7.40
N GLN A 98 1.97 -10.39 7.24
CA GLN A 98 2.02 -11.32 8.36
C GLN A 98 3.27 -11.10 9.21
N ALA A 99 4.43 -10.87 8.59
CA ALA A 99 5.66 -10.56 9.29
C ALA A 99 5.55 -9.24 10.07
N VAL A 100 4.98 -8.21 9.44
CA VAL A 100 4.68 -6.92 10.08
C VAL A 100 3.75 -7.10 11.28
N LEU A 101 2.64 -7.83 11.14
CA LEU A 101 1.68 -8.09 12.24
C LEU A 101 2.28 -8.87 13.41
N LYS A 102 3.33 -9.67 13.14
CA LYS A 102 4.12 -10.38 14.14
C LYS A 102 5.23 -9.53 14.76
N ALA A 103 5.26 -8.23 14.47
CA ALA A 103 6.28 -7.29 14.91
C ALA A 103 7.70 -7.73 14.51
N ASN A 104 7.85 -8.32 13.32
CA ASN A 104 9.17 -8.61 12.75
C ASN A 104 9.68 -7.38 11.98
N LYS A 105 11.00 -7.19 11.96
CA LYS A 105 11.64 -6.26 11.03
C LYS A 105 11.40 -6.74 9.59
N VAL A 106 10.92 -5.86 8.71
CA VAL A 106 10.70 -6.16 7.30
C VAL A 106 11.39 -5.14 6.42
N GLU A 107 11.95 -5.59 5.30
CA GLU A 107 12.52 -4.72 4.27
C GLU A 107 11.76 -4.94 2.97
N ILE A 108 11.25 -3.86 2.38
CA ILE A 108 10.41 -3.90 1.19
C ILE A 108 11.09 -3.06 0.11
N PRO A 109 11.30 -3.57 -1.12
CA PRO A 109 11.85 -2.77 -2.20
C PRO A 109 10.93 -1.58 -2.53
N SER A 110 11.51 -0.49 -3.02
CA SER A 110 10.72 0.56 -3.65
C SER A 110 10.46 0.20 -5.11
N TYR A 111 9.47 0.84 -5.73
CA TYR A 111 9.17 0.65 -7.15
C TYR A 111 9.53 1.91 -7.94
N ASP A 112 10.36 1.75 -8.96
CA ASP A 112 10.72 2.83 -9.87
C ASP A 112 9.79 2.84 -11.08
N TYR A 113 8.90 3.84 -11.11
CA TYR A 113 7.97 4.04 -12.21
C TYR A 113 8.63 4.50 -13.51
N ARG A 114 9.88 4.94 -13.53
CA ARG A 114 10.59 5.30 -14.77
C ARG A 114 11.10 4.06 -15.47
N THR A 115 11.64 3.12 -14.71
CA THR A 115 12.23 1.88 -15.25
C THR A 115 11.25 0.69 -15.29
N ASN A 116 10.11 0.79 -14.60
CA ASN A 116 9.17 -0.32 -14.38
C ASN A 116 9.84 -1.54 -13.73
N SER A 117 10.57 -1.31 -12.64
CA SER A 117 11.24 -2.37 -11.88
C SER A 117 11.29 -2.07 -10.39
N LEU A 118 11.53 -3.13 -9.61
CA LEU A 118 11.82 -2.98 -8.19
C LEU A 118 13.24 -2.46 -8.01
N ASP A 119 13.39 -1.53 -7.07
CA ASP A 119 14.65 -1.01 -6.60
C ASP A 119 14.99 -1.65 -5.26
N TYR A 120 15.97 -2.56 -5.31
CA TYR A 120 16.47 -3.30 -4.15
C TYR A 120 17.58 -2.57 -3.39
N GLU A 121 18.08 -1.44 -3.90
CA GLU A 121 19.03 -0.59 -3.19
C GLU A 121 18.27 0.36 -2.25
N ASN A 122 17.18 0.95 -2.73
CA ASN A 122 16.34 1.86 -1.95
C ASN A 122 15.15 1.12 -1.30
N LYS A 123 15.42 0.40 -0.20
CA LYS A 123 14.39 -0.34 0.54
C LYS A 123 13.73 0.49 1.63
N LEU A 124 12.41 0.34 1.76
CA LEU A 124 11.68 0.74 2.96
C LEU A 124 11.95 -0.31 4.06
N THR A 125 12.60 0.13 5.14
CA THR A 125 12.76 -0.71 6.33
C THR A 125 11.67 -0.38 7.34
N ILE A 126 10.98 -1.42 7.79
CA ILE A 126 9.93 -1.35 8.80
C ILE A 126 10.46 -2.04 10.02
N TYR A 127 10.65 -1.26 11.07
CA TYR A 127 10.98 -1.80 12.38
C TYR A 127 9.71 -2.30 13.07
N PRO A 128 9.85 -3.24 14.01
CA PRO A 128 8.77 -3.56 14.93
C PRO A 128 8.21 -2.26 15.51
N ALA A 129 6.96 -1.96 15.19
CA ALA A 129 6.31 -0.72 15.58
C ALA A 129 5.03 -1.03 16.34
N ASP A 130 4.85 -0.38 17.47
CA ASP A 130 3.67 -0.56 18.33
C ASP A 130 2.41 0.16 17.79
N GLY A 131 2.47 0.73 16.58
CA GLY A 131 1.54 1.74 16.10
C GLY A 131 0.80 1.42 14.80
N ILE A 132 0.38 2.48 14.11
CA ILE A 132 -0.55 2.45 12.96
C ILE A 132 0.22 2.22 11.66
N LEU A 133 -0.22 1.30 10.80
CA LEU A 133 0.39 1.08 9.49
C LEU A 133 -0.61 1.29 8.38
N VAL A 134 -0.26 2.11 7.39
CA VAL A 134 -1.16 2.46 6.30
C VAL A 134 -0.79 1.68 5.04
N PHE A 135 -1.72 0.85 4.58
CA PHE A 135 -1.64 0.02 3.39
C PHE A 135 -2.61 0.51 2.32
N TYR A 136 -2.47 0.02 1.09
CA TYR A 136 -3.38 0.28 -0.01
C TYR A 136 -3.74 -1.04 -0.65
N PHE A 137 -4.92 -1.64 -0.44
CA PHE A 137 -5.27 -2.91 -1.10
C PHE A 137 -6.77 -3.30 -1.03
N PRO A 138 -7.30 -4.02 -2.05
CA PRO A 138 -8.64 -4.64 -2.02
C PRO A 138 -8.70 -6.13 -1.64
N LYS A 139 -7.61 -6.93 -1.65
CA LYS A 139 -7.66 -8.41 -1.46
C LYS A 139 -7.24 -8.96 -0.09
N ILE A 140 -6.63 -8.15 0.75
CA ILE A 140 -6.15 -8.52 2.11
C ILE A 140 -7.01 -7.87 3.19
N ARG A 141 -8.32 -7.76 2.93
CA ARG A 141 -9.25 -6.94 3.72
C ARG A 141 -9.31 -7.37 5.18
N ASP A 142 -9.24 -8.67 5.43
CA ASP A 142 -9.42 -9.25 6.77
C ASP A 142 -8.25 -8.96 7.70
N LEU A 143 -7.11 -8.49 7.16
CA LEU A 143 -5.98 -8.05 7.97
C LEU A 143 -6.12 -6.59 8.43
N PHE A 144 -7.02 -5.81 7.84
CA PHE A 144 -7.19 -4.39 8.15
C PHE A 144 -8.17 -4.16 9.29
N HIS A 145 -7.74 -3.35 10.26
CA HIS A 145 -8.55 -2.92 11.39
C HIS A 145 -9.43 -1.71 11.03
N MET A 146 -8.97 -0.89 10.09
CA MET A 146 -9.74 0.21 9.50
C MET A 146 -9.55 0.22 8.00
N LYS A 147 -10.60 0.61 7.27
CA LYS A 147 -10.60 0.65 5.82
C LYS A 147 -11.09 2.03 5.35
N LEU A 148 -10.35 2.67 4.46
CA LEU A 148 -10.62 3.98 3.90
C LEU A 148 -10.65 3.88 2.38
N PHE A 149 -11.60 4.56 1.73
CA PHE A 149 -11.64 4.67 0.28
C PHE A 149 -11.61 6.15 -0.12
N VAL A 150 -10.61 6.55 -0.91
CA VAL A 150 -10.48 7.90 -1.44
C VAL A 150 -11.22 7.96 -2.76
N ASP A 151 -12.47 8.40 -2.69
CA ASP A 151 -13.33 8.56 -3.85
C ASP A 151 -13.06 9.89 -4.56
N THR A 152 -12.94 9.84 -5.88
CA THR A 152 -12.65 10.98 -6.73
C THR A 152 -13.06 10.64 -8.15
N ASP A 153 -13.75 11.57 -8.82
CA ASP A 153 -14.23 11.41 -10.19
C ASP A 153 -13.13 10.98 -11.16
N SER A 154 -13.47 10.12 -12.12
CA SER A 154 -12.55 9.60 -13.14
C SER A 154 -11.82 10.70 -13.89
N ASP A 155 -12.53 11.78 -14.19
CA ASP A 155 -12.04 12.87 -15.04
C ASP A 155 -11.02 13.71 -14.26
N THR A 156 -11.32 14.00 -12.99
CA THR A 156 -10.39 14.62 -12.05
C THR A 156 -9.14 13.76 -11.86
N ARG A 157 -9.30 12.45 -11.73
CA ARG A 157 -8.18 11.50 -11.60
C ARG A 157 -7.32 11.48 -12.87
N LEU A 158 -7.93 11.45 -14.05
CA LEU A 158 -7.21 11.48 -15.32
C LEU A 158 -6.46 12.81 -15.49
N ALA A 159 -7.10 13.94 -15.23
CA ALA A 159 -6.50 15.27 -15.31
C ALA A 159 -5.30 15.44 -14.36
N ARG A 160 -5.28 14.73 -13.23
CA ARG A 160 -4.11 14.66 -12.33
C ARG A 160 -3.06 13.65 -12.79
N ARG A 161 -3.49 12.51 -13.34
CA ARG A 161 -2.60 11.44 -13.80
C ARG A 161 -1.72 11.88 -14.95
N VAL A 162 -2.30 12.51 -15.97
CA VAL A 162 -1.57 12.91 -17.19
C VAL A 162 -0.32 13.74 -16.88
N PRO A 163 -0.41 14.90 -16.19
CA PRO A 163 0.77 15.69 -15.89
C PRO A 163 1.74 14.97 -14.95
N ARG A 164 1.25 14.18 -13.98
CA ARG A 164 2.11 13.42 -13.07
C ARG A 164 2.94 12.38 -13.84
N ASP A 165 2.30 11.58 -14.67
CA ASP A 165 2.97 10.48 -15.38
C ASP A 165 3.95 11.02 -16.43
N ILE A 166 3.65 12.15 -17.07
CA ILE A 166 4.58 12.83 -17.99
C ILE A 166 5.77 13.41 -17.22
N ASN A 167 5.51 14.27 -16.23
CA ASN A 167 6.56 15.09 -15.60
C ASN A 167 7.41 14.30 -14.59
N GLU A 168 6.78 13.42 -13.80
CA GLU A 168 7.48 12.70 -12.72
C GLU A 168 8.01 11.35 -13.20
N ARG A 169 7.24 10.65 -14.05
CA ARG A 169 7.52 9.27 -14.50
C ARG A 169 8.08 9.18 -15.91
N GLY A 170 8.22 10.30 -16.63
CA GLY A 170 8.84 10.35 -17.96
C GLY A 170 8.06 9.63 -19.04
N ARG A 171 6.72 9.62 -18.95
CA ARG A 171 5.84 8.94 -19.91
C ARG A 171 5.43 9.85 -21.05
N ASP A 172 5.22 9.23 -22.21
CA ASP A 172 4.60 9.89 -23.36
C ASP A 172 3.07 10.04 -23.16
N LEU A 173 2.49 11.14 -23.67
CA LEU A 173 1.07 11.43 -23.52
C LEU A 173 0.20 10.32 -24.13
N ASP A 174 0.51 9.86 -25.34
CA ASP A 174 -0.28 8.86 -26.05
C ASP A 174 -0.22 7.52 -25.32
N ALA A 175 0.96 7.16 -24.79
CA ALA A 175 1.11 5.97 -23.96
C ALA A 175 0.28 6.05 -22.67
N VAL A 176 0.25 7.22 -22.00
CA VAL A 176 -0.56 7.42 -20.79
C VAL A 176 -2.06 7.29 -21.09
N LEU A 177 -2.54 7.92 -22.16
CA LEU A 177 -3.96 7.86 -22.54
C LEU A 177 -4.35 6.46 -23.00
N THR A 178 -3.51 5.81 -23.81
CA THR A 178 -3.72 4.43 -24.27
C THR A 178 -3.82 3.48 -23.08
N GLN A 179 -2.88 3.56 -22.14
CA GLN A 179 -2.91 2.74 -20.94
C GLN A 179 -4.15 3.01 -20.09
N TYR A 180 -4.55 4.28 -19.96
CA TYR A 180 -5.72 4.66 -19.17
C TYR A 180 -7.01 4.06 -19.72
N MET A 181 -7.24 4.25 -21.03
CA MET A 181 -8.47 3.80 -21.69
C MET A 181 -8.54 2.28 -21.83
N THR A 182 -7.39 1.64 -22.07
CA THR A 182 -7.33 0.19 -22.34
C THR A 182 -7.34 -0.64 -21.06
N PHE A 183 -6.66 -0.19 -20.01
CA PHE A 183 -6.42 -1.01 -18.83
C PHE A 183 -6.94 -0.38 -17.56
N VAL A 184 -6.57 0.87 -17.28
CA VAL A 184 -6.74 1.45 -15.95
C VAL A 184 -8.21 1.70 -15.63
N LYS A 185 -8.96 2.32 -16.54
CA LYS A 185 -10.38 2.58 -16.33
C LYS A 185 -11.17 1.27 -16.22
N PRO A 186 -11.04 0.30 -17.15
CA PRO A 186 -11.68 -1.01 -17.01
C PRO A 186 -11.30 -1.74 -15.71
N ALA A 187 -10.00 -1.81 -15.38
CA ALA A 187 -9.53 -2.49 -14.17
C ALA A 187 -10.02 -1.79 -12.88
N PHE A 188 -10.15 -0.46 -12.90
CA PHE A 188 -10.77 0.24 -11.79
C PHE A 188 -12.24 -0.16 -11.61
N GLU A 189 -13.01 -0.17 -12.70
CA GLU A 189 -14.43 -0.54 -12.69
C GLU A 189 -14.64 -2.02 -12.31
N GLU A 190 -13.72 -2.90 -12.68
CA GLU A 190 -13.80 -4.34 -12.41
C GLU A 190 -13.28 -4.72 -11.01
N PHE A 191 -12.12 -4.21 -10.60
CA PHE A 191 -11.42 -4.69 -9.40
C PHE A 191 -11.45 -3.72 -8.21
N CYS A 192 -11.61 -2.40 -8.46
CA CYS A 192 -11.53 -1.37 -7.41
C CYS A 192 -12.89 -0.79 -7.02
N SER A 193 -13.75 -0.46 -7.98
CA SER A 193 -15.08 0.11 -7.74
C SER A 193 -15.99 -0.86 -6.98
N PRO A 194 -16.00 -2.17 -7.26
CA PRO A 194 -16.79 -3.10 -6.46
C PRO A 194 -16.26 -3.25 -5.02
N ALA A 195 -15.00 -2.90 -4.79
CA ALA A 195 -14.45 -2.84 -3.44
C ALA A 195 -15.03 -1.65 -2.66
N SER A 196 -15.29 -0.49 -3.28
CA SER A 196 -15.89 0.68 -2.60
C SER A 196 -17.26 0.36 -1.99
N LEU A 197 -18.10 -0.42 -2.69
CA LEU A 197 -19.39 -0.90 -2.17
C LEU A 197 -19.25 -1.78 -0.91
N ASN A 198 -18.12 -2.45 -0.74
CA ASN A 198 -17.81 -3.25 0.45
C ASN A 198 -17.11 -2.44 1.56
N TYR A 199 -16.57 -1.25 1.25
CA TYR A 199 -15.96 -0.35 2.23
C TYR A 199 -16.97 0.59 2.92
N ILE A 200 -18.16 0.75 2.34
CA ILE A 200 -19.21 1.66 2.83
C ILE A 200 -20.25 0.94 3.71
N ASN A 201 -20.31 -0.41 3.67
CA ASN A 201 -21.40 -1.20 4.26
C ASN A 201 -20.99 -2.08 5.47
N GLU A 202 -19.86 -1.83 6.12
CA GLU A 202 -19.46 -2.48 7.39
C GLU A 202 -19.14 -1.46 8.48
#